data_AF-A0A357AZY0-F1
#
_entry.id   AF-A0A357AZY0-F1
#
_cell.length_a   1.000
_cell.length_b   1.000
_cell.length_c   1.000
_cell.angle_alpha   90.00
_cell.angle_beta   90.00
_cell.angle_gamma   90.00
#
_symmetry.space_group_name_H-M   'P 1'
#
loop_
_entity.id
_entity.type
_entity.pdbx_description
1 polymer ?
#
loop_
_entity_poly.entity_id
_entity_poly.type
_entity_poly.pdbx_seq_one_letter_code
_entity_poly.pdbx_strand_id
1 'polypeptide(L)'
;MAGRGTDIRLGGGEPSAAERVRALGGLLVLGAERQRSRRVDDQLAGRAGRQGDPGESVFFVSPEDDLLRLYGQDCRRLTPKAVRRAQREAESFDAEQRKNVLETDNVLQAYRRQFLRERDRLLTCGDICALLREMAAAETARLLRMYDDPSNRYANFRIAFCRVFGRDALPECTDIPDVAAYAAGAEAILREKAAEDPGVFSELARAVLLQCADEAWTAFLEEFEQLKQGYRLMSVGKSDSRQVLIRNAAELLDRAGASVREEGLRRVFLCRLSRQTES
;
A
#
# COMPACT_ATOMS: atom_id res chain seq x y z
N MET A 1 -12.24 -28.17 -0.53
CA MET A 1 -12.99 -29.16 -1.32
C MET A 1 -12.39 -29.29 -2.71
N ALA A 2 -11.87 -30.47 -3.05
CA ALA A 2 -11.53 -30.81 -4.44
C ALA A 2 -12.81 -30.99 -5.28
N GLY A 3 -12.73 -30.83 -6.61
CA GLY A 3 -13.88 -31.02 -7.51
C GLY A 3 -14.96 -29.93 -7.43
N ARG A 4 -14.57 -28.66 -7.17
CA ARG A 4 -15.50 -27.52 -7.20
C ARG A 4 -15.92 -27.26 -8.64
N GLY A 5 -17.23 -27.20 -8.91
CA GLY A 5 -17.79 -26.97 -10.24
C GLY A 5 -18.04 -28.24 -11.06
N THR A 6 -17.60 -29.42 -10.58
CA THR A 6 -17.95 -30.71 -11.18
C THR A 6 -19.19 -31.27 -10.50
N ASP A 7 -20.16 -31.69 -11.30
CA ASP A 7 -21.39 -32.31 -10.82
C ASP A 7 -21.20 -33.80 -10.52
N ILE A 8 -21.82 -34.28 -9.45
CA ILE A 8 -21.79 -35.70 -9.07
C ILE A 8 -23.06 -36.35 -9.60
N ARG A 9 -22.97 -36.92 -10.81
CA ARG A 9 -24.09 -37.65 -11.42
C ARG A 9 -24.24 -39.01 -10.76
N LEU A 10 -25.42 -39.31 -10.24
CA LEU A 10 -25.74 -40.64 -9.71
C LEU A 10 -25.56 -41.69 -10.80
N GLY A 11 -24.89 -42.80 -10.47
CA GLY A 11 -24.61 -43.88 -11.44
C GLY A 11 -23.58 -43.54 -12.52
N GLY A 12 -22.81 -42.45 -12.38
CA GLY A 12 -21.73 -42.12 -13.33
C GLY A 12 -22.19 -41.72 -14.73
N GLY A 13 -23.49 -41.41 -14.90
CA GLY A 13 -24.10 -41.07 -16.19
C GLY A 13 -24.86 -42.21 -16.86
N GLU A 14 -24.83 -43.43 -16.30
CA GLU A 14 -25.62 -44.56 -16.80
C GLU A 14 -27.03 -44.58 -16.16
N PRO A 15 -28.13 -44.57 -16.94
CA PRO A 15 -29.49 -44.47 -16.40
C PRO A 15 -29.89 -45.62 -15.46
N SER A 16 -29.53 -46.86 -15.80
CA SER A 16 -29.84 -48.06 -15.00
C SER A 16 -29.13 -48.01 -13.64
N ALA A 17 -27.87 -47.57 -13.61
CA ALA A 17 -27.11 -47.38 -12.39
C ALA A 17 -27.66 -46.19 -11.58
N ALA A 18 -28.09 -45.12 -12.22
CA ALA A 18 -28.69 -43.97 -11.56
C ALA A 18 -29.99 -44.34 -10.83
N GLU A 19 -30.87 -45.14 -11.44
CA GLU A 19 -32.10 -45.63 -10.79
C GLU A 19 -31.79 -46.50 -9.57
N ARG A 20 -30.81 -47.42 -9.67
CA ARG A 20 -30.37 -48.22 -8.53
C ARG A 20 -29.85 -47.36 -7.38
N VAL A 21 -29.01 -46.36 -7.69
CA VAL A 21 -28.46 -45.46 -6.68
C VAL A 21 -29.56 -44.59 -6.05
N ARG A 22 -30.55 -44.13 -6.82
CA ARG A 22 -31.72 -43.42 -6.28
C ARG A 22 -32.54 -44.31 -5.33
N ALA A 23 -32.77 -45.56 -5.70
CA ALA A 23 -33.48 -46.52 -4.85
C ALA A 23 -32.76 -46.80 -3.52
N LEU A 24 -31.43 -46.66 -3.49
CA LEU A 24 -30.60 -46.77 -2.29
C LEU A 24 -30.54 -45.49 -1.43
N GLY A 25 -31.25 -44.42 -1.81
CA GLY A 25 -31.25 -43.14 -1.08
C GLY A 25 -30.26 -42.10 -1.63
N GLY A 26 -29.61 -42.38 -2.76
CA GLY A 26 -28.78 -41.42 -3.48
C GLY A 26 -27.39 -41.20 -2.87
N LEU A 27 -26.88 -39.97 -3.00
CA LEU A 27 -25.54 -39.62 -2.50
C LEU A 27 -25.56 -39.33 -1.00
N LEU A 28 -24.74 -40.04 -0.23
CA LEU A 28 -24.46 -39.74 1.17
C LEU A 28 -23.20 -38.87 1.27
N VAL A 29 -23.35 -37.69 1.86
CA VAL A 29 -22.25 -36.76 2.16
C VAL A 29 -21.92 -36.87 3.64
N LEU A 30 -20.66 -37.19 3.95
CA LEU A 30 -20.16 -37.24 5.31
C LEU A 30 -19.17 -36.10 5.54
N GLY A 31 -19.50 -35.21 6.48
CA GLY A 31 -18.59 -34.21 7.02
C GLY A 31 -17.88 -34.78 8.25
N ALA A 32 -16.55 -34.86 8.22
CA ALA A 32 -15.77 -35.33 9.36
C ALA A 32 -15.71 -34.29 10.50
N GLU A 33 -15.86 -33.02 10.16
CA GLU A 33 -15.81 -31.88 11.08
C GLU A 33 -16.73 -30.76 10.56
N ARG A 34 -16.95 -29.74 11.40
CA ARG A 34 -17.63 -28.50 11.02
C ARG A 34 -16.62 -27.40 10.73
N GLN A 35 -16.78 -26.73 9.59
CA GLN A 35 -15.90 -25.63 9.21
C GLN A 35 -16.25 -24.36 9.98
N ARG A 36 -15.27 -23.44 10.09
CA ARG A 36 -15.46 -22.11 10.68
C ARG A 36 -16.59 -21.34 10.02
N SER A 37 -16.68 -21.43 8.69
CA SER A 37 -17.76 -20.83 7.92
C SER A 37 -18.83 -21.85 7.58
N ARG A 38 -20.08 -21.53 7.95
CA ARG A 38 -21.27 -22.31 7.60
C ARG A 38 -21.44 -22.45 6.09
N ARG A 39 -21.05 -21.43 5.32
CA ARG A 39 -21.12 -21.47 3.86
C ARG A 39 -20.33 -22.62 3.25
N VAL A 40 -19.23 -23.04 3.86
CA VAL A 40 -18.41 -24.16 3.37
C VAL A 40 -19.10 -25.50 3.68
N ASP A 41 -19.72 -25.62 4.85
CA ASP A 41 -20.54 -26.77 5.18
C ASP A 41 -21.75 -26.90 4.25
N ASP A 42 -22.46 -25.80 4.00
CA ASP A 42 -23.62 -25.78 3.10
C ASP A 42 -23.22 -26.14 1.66
N GLN A 43 -22.01 -25.76 1.23
CA GLN A 43 -21.45 -26.19 -0.06
C GLN A 43 -21.16 -27.70 -0.11
N LEU A 44 -20.74 -28.31 1.00
CA LEU A 44 -20.46 -29.74 1.07
C LEU A 44 -21.78 -30.51 1.08
N ALA A 45 -22.72 -30.10 1.93
CA ALA A 45 -24.05 -30.67 2.02
C ALA A 45 -24.80 -30.59 0.68
N GLY A 46 -24.70 -29.45 -0.02
CA GLY A 46 -25.33 -29.23 -1.33
C GLY A 46 -24.75 -30.04 -2.48
N ARG A 47 -23.76 -30.91 -2.22
CA ARG A 47 -23.33 -31.93 -3.20
C ARG A 47 -24.32 -33.09 -3.30
N ALA A 48 -25.03 -33.40 -2.22
CA ALA A 48 -26.15 -34.33 -2.23
C ALA A 48 -27.44 -33.61 -2.64
N GLY A 49 -28.45 -34.37 -3.09
CA GLY A 49 -29.79 -33.83 -3.31
C GLY A 49 -29.95 -32.88 -4.51
N ARG A 50 -29.04 -32.94 -5.49
CA ARG A 50 -29.10 -32.03 -6.65
C ARG A 50 -30.25 -32.41 -7.59
N GLN A 51 -30.88 -31.40 -8.19
CA GLN A 51 -31.99 -31.57 -9.16
C GLN A 51 -33.16 -32.43 -8.65
N GLY A 52 -33.36 -32.52 -7.33
CA GLY A 52 -34.42 -33.33 -6.73
C GLY A 52 -34.06 -34.81 -6.56
N ASP A 53 -32.82 -35.22 -6.85
CA ASP A 53 -32.33 -36.54 -6.49
C ASP A 53 -32.40 -36.75 -4.97
N PRO A 54 -32.61 -37.99 -4.48
CA PRO A 54 -32.46 -38.29 -3.07
C PRO A 54 -31.00 -38.14 -2.63
N GLY A 55 -30.79 -37.81 -1.37
CA GLY A 55 -29.47 -37.71 -0.78
C GLY A 55 -29.53 -37.26 0.66
N GLU A 56 -28.48 -37.60 1.42
CA GLU A 56 -28.39 -37.26 2.84
C GLU A 56 -27.02 -36.64 3.13
N SER A 57 -26.97 -35.73 4.09
CA SER A 57 -25.72 -35.15 4.57
C SER A 57 -25.64 -35.26 6.09
N VAL A 58 -24.62 -35.95 6.59
CA VAL A 58 -24.36 -36.13 8.02
C VAL A 58 -23.01 -35.52 8.37
N PHE A 59 -22.97 -34.74 9.45
CA PHE A 59 -21.74 -34.15 9.96
C PHE A 59 -21.43 -34.73 11.33
N PHE A 60 -20.26 -35.33 11.45
CA PHE A 60 -19.67 -35.73 12.71
C PHE A 60 -18.90 -34.54 13.29
N VAL A 61 -18.96 -34.39 14.61
CA VAL A 61 -18.32 -33.30 15.34
C VAL A 61 -17.80 -33.87 16.65
N SER A 62 -16.56 -33.56 16.99
CA SER A 62 -15.95 -33.89 18.28
C SER A 62 -15.76 -32.61 19.10
N PRO A 63 -15.88 -32.66 20.45
CA PRO A 63 -15.47 -31.54 21.31
C PRO A 63 -14.00 -31.13 21.13
N GLU A 64 -13.16 -32.03 20.60
CA GLU A 64 -11.74 -31.80 20.33
C GLU A 64 -11.48 -31.15 18.96
N ASP A 65 -12.51 -30.89 18.15
CA ASP A 65 -12.37 -30.19 16.87
C ASP A 65 -11.93 -28.74 17.09
N ASP A 66 -11.07 -28.22 16.20
CA ASP A 66 -10.51 -26.86 16.31
C ASP A 66 -11.56 -25.76 16.44
N LEU A 67 -12.70 -25.91 15.73
CA LEU A 67 -13.82 -24.97 15.84
C LEU A 67 -14.31 -24.84 17.28
N LEU A 68 -14.49 -25.96 17.98
CA LEU A 68 -15.02 -25.98 19.34
C LEU A 68 -13.93 -25.67 20.37
N ARG A 69 -12.68 -26.10 20.14
CA ARG A 69 -11.54 -25.75 21.00
C ARG A 69 -11.30 -24.25 21.05
N LEU A 70 -11.43 -23.56 19.90
CA LEU A 70 -11.16 -22.13 19.79
C LEU A 70 -12.38 -21.26 20.11
N TYR A 71 -13.59 -21.67 19.71
CA TYR A 71 -14.79 -20.82 19.76
C TYR A 71 -15.98 -21.44 20.52
N GLY A 72 -15.77 -22.59 21.17
CA GLY A 72 -16.82 -23.36 21.85
C GLY A 72 -16.67 -23.44 23.38
N GLN A 73 -15.73 -22.69 23.97
CA GLN A 73 -15.32 -22.85 25.38
C GLN A 73 -16.46 -22.64 26.40
N ASP A 74 -17.48 -21.85 26.05
CA ASP A 74 -18.66 -21.61 26.88
C ASP A 74 -19.68 -22.77 26.90
N CYS A 75 -19.51 -23.78 26.05
CA CYS A 75 -20.52 -24.81 25.81
C CYS A 75 -20.22 -26.09 26.60
N ARG A 76 -20.91 -26.29 27.75
CA ARG A 76 -20.79 -27.50 28.59
C ARG A 76 -21.24 -28.81 27.93
N ARG A 77 -22.00 -28.75 26.83
CA ARG A 77 -22.49 -29.93 26.10
C ARG A 77 -22.41 -29.70 24.60
N LEU A 78 -21.95 -30.71 23.87
CA LEU A 78 -21.99 -30.73 22.42
C LEU A 78 -23.44 -30.84 21.95
N THR A 79 -23.97 -29.74 21.43
CA THR A 79 -25.32 -29.67 20.86
C THR A 79 -25.27 -28.96 19.51
N PRO A 80 -26.23 -29.19 18.61
CA PRO A 80 -26.30 -28.43 17.36
C PRO A 80 -26.37 -26.91 17.58
N LYS A 81 -26.94 -26.46 18.71
CA LYS A 81 -26.97 -25.04 19.09
C LYS A 81 -25.58 -24.53 19.48
N ALA A 82 -24.80 -25.31 20.23
CA ALA A 82 -23.43 -24.98 20.60
C ALA A 82 -22.53 -24.85 19.36
N VAL A 83 -22.60 -25.81 18.44
CA VAL A 83 -21.84 -25.77 17.16
C VAL A 83 -22.18 -24.52 16.36
N ARG A 84 -23.48 -24.21 16.19
CA ARG A 84 -23.90 -22.98 15.48
C ARG A 84 -23.43 -21.69 16.16
N ARG A 85 -23.33 -21.67 17.49
CA ARG A 85 -22.79 -20.52 18.22
C ARG A 85 -21.30 -20.35 17.94
N ALA A 86 -20.52 -21.43 18.04
CA ALA A 86 -19.09 -21.43 17.74
C ALA A 86 -18.80 -20.99 16.29
N GLN A 87 -19.59 -21.44 15.31
CA GLN A 87 -19.48 -20.99 13.91
C GLN A 87 -19.75 -19.49 13.77
N ARG A 88 -20.80 -18.96 14.40
CA ARG A 88 -21.08 -17.51 14.36
C ARG A 88 -19.97 -16.68 14.98
N GLU A 89 -19.38 -17.16 16.06
CA GLU A 89 -18.25 -16.50 16.72
C GLU A 89 -17.00 -16.51 15.84
N ALA A 90 -16.66 -17.67 15.26
CA ALA A 90 -15.56 -17.79 14.30
C ALA A 90 -15.77 -16.88 13.07
N GLU A 91 -16.97 -16.86 12.50
CA GLU A 91 -17.30 -15.98 11.36
C GLU A 91 -17.21 -14.50 11.72
N SER A 92 -17.59 -14.13 12.95
CA SER A 92 -17.51 -12.74 13.43
C SER A 92 -16.07 -12.30 13.61
N PHE A 93 -15.23 -13.18 14.19
CA PHE A 93 -13.80 -12.97 14.31
C PHE A 93 -13.13 -12.81 12.94
N ASP A 94 -13.43 -13.71 11.99
CA ASP A 94 -12.90 -13.62 10.62
C ASP A 94 -13.39 -12.34 9.91
N ALA A 95 -14.63 -11.90 10.16
CA ALA A 95 -15.18 -10.66 9.61
C ALA A 95 -14.47 -9.42 10.16
N GLU A 96 -14.17 -9.41 11.46
CA GLU A 96 -13.40 -8.34 12.10
C GLU A 96 -11.96 -8.30 11.57
N GLN A 97 -11.30 -9.45 11.43
CA GLN A 97 -9.98 -9.52 10.80
C GLN A 97 -10.00 -8.96 9.38
N ARG A 98 -10.99 -9.34 8.55
CA ARG A 98 -11.14 -8.79 7.20
C ARG A 98 -11.39 -7.29 7.19
N LYS A 99 -12.22 -6.79 8.11
CA LYS A 99 -12.48 -5.36 8.26
C LYS A 99 -11.19 -4.60 8.55
N ASN A 100 -10.38 -5.12 9.46
CA ASN A 100 -9.10 -4.53 9.83
C ASN A 100 -8.13 -4.42 8.64
N VAL A 101 -8.00 -5.50 7.85
CA VAL A 101 -7.18 -5.51 6.63
C VAL A 101 -7.73 -4.50 5.60
N LEU A 102 -9.04 -4.49 5.39
CA LEU A 102 -9.69 -3.56 4.47
C LEU A 102 -9.47 -2.09 4.87
N GLU A 103 -9.50 -1.78 6.16
CA GLU A 103 -9.23 -0.42 6.65
C GLU A 103 -7.79 0.02 6.36
N THR A 104 -6.79 -0.84 6.62
CA THR A 104 -5.40 -0.54 6.29
C THR A 104 -5.20 -0.36 4.79
N ASP A 105 -5.83 -1.21 3.98
CA ASP A 105 -5.76 -1.14 2.52
C ASP A 105 -6.42 0.12 1.97
N ASN A 106 -7.54 0.55 2.56
CA ASN A 106 -8.21 1.79 2.17
C ASN A 106 -7.32 3.03 2.41
N VAL A 107 -6.58 3.06 3.52
CA VAL A 107 -5.61 4.12 3.81
C VAL A 107 -4.49 4.12 2.77
N LEU A 108 -3.90 2.96 2.50
CA LEU A 108 -2.85 2.82 1.49
C LEU A 108 -3.35 3.23 0.10
N GLN A 109 -4.56 2.83 -0.27
CA GLN A 109 -5.17 3.13 -1.56
C GLN A 109 -5.43 4.64 -1.72
N ALA A 110 -5.81 5.34 -0.65
CA ALA A 110 -5.95 6.80 -0.67
C ALA A 110 -4.60 7.48 -0.96
N TYR A 111 -3.53 7.07 -0.27
CA TYR A 111 -2.19 7.61 -0.52
C TYR A 111 -1.64 7.24 -1.89
N ARG A 112 -1.89 6.02 -2.37
CA ARG A 112 -1.55 5.60 -3.74
C ARG A 112 -2.20 6.50 -4.78
N ARG A 113 -3.49 6.83 -4.62
CA ARG A 113 -4.17 7.77 -5.54
C ARG A 113 -3.58 9.17 -5.47
N GLN A 114 -3.15 9.63 -4.29
CA GLN A 114 -2.46 10.92 -4.17
C GLN A 114 -1.11 10.89 -4.90
N PHE A 115 -0.28 9.88 -4.62
CA PHE A 115 1.02 9.71 -5.27
C PHE A 115 0.90 9.63 -6.80
N LEU A 116 -0.02 8.81 -7.31
CA LEU A 116 -0.24 8.70 -8.76
C LEU A 116 -0.66 10.03 -9.38
N ARG A 117 -1.47 10.84 -8.70
CA ARG A 117 -1.83 12.19 -9.19
C ARG A 117 -0.60 13.10 -9.29
N GLU A 118 0.31 13.05 -8.32
CA GLU A 118 1.55 13.83 -8.36
C GLU A 118 2.48 13.32 -9.46
N ARG A 119 2.63 12.00 -9.60
CA ARG A 119 3.40 11.36 -10.66
C ARG A 119 2.87 11.70 -12.06
N ASP A 120 1.55 11.67 -12.24
CA ASP A 120 0.91 12.04 -13.50
C ASP A 120 1.11 13.52 -13.83
N ARG A 121 1.15 14.41 -12.82
CA ARG A 121 1.53 15.81 -13.02
C ARG A 121 2.98 15.92 -13.50
N LEU A 122 3.92 15.17 -12.91
CA LEU A 122 5.31 15.14 -13.40
C LEU A 122 5.39 14.64 -14.84
N LEU A 123 4.59 13.64 -15.19
CA LEU A 123 4.58 13.06 -16.54
C LEU A 123 3.98 14.01 -17.59
N THR A 124 2.90 14.72 -17.25
CA THR A 124 2.12 15.56 -18.17
C THR A 124 2.47 17.05 -18.13
N CYS A 125 3.35 17.47 -17.22
CA CYS A 125 3.80 18.85 -17.10
C CYS A 125 4.35 19.37 -18.43
N GLY A 126 3.77 20.46 -18.97
CA GLY A 126 4.23 21.08 -20.21
C GLY A 126 5.55 21.83 -20.04
N ASP A 127 5.69 22.61 -18.96
CA ASP A 127 6.91 23.38 -18.64
C ASP A 127 7.56 22.84 -17.36
N ILE A 128 8.49 21.90 -17.55
CA ILE A 128 9.24 21.28 -16.45
C ILE A 128 10.20 22.27 -15.77
N CYS A 129 10.68 23.28 -16.49
CA CYS A 129 11.55 24.32 -15.94
C CYS A 129 10.78 25.21 -14.97
N ALA A 130 9.52 25.55 -15.26
CA ALA A 130 8.66 26.24 -14.30
C ALA A 130 8.46 25.44 -13.01
N LEU A 131 8.17 24.14 -13.14
CA LEU A 131 8.03 23.27 -11.97
C LEU A 131 9.32 23.20 -11.15
N LEU A 132 10.48 23.05 -11.80
CA LEU A 132 11.77 23.01 -11.11
C LEU A 132 12.10 24.31 -10.39
N ARG A 133 11.73 25.48 -10.94
CA ARG A 133 11.90 26.77 -10.26
C ARG A 133 11.04 26.87 -9.01
N GLU A 134 9.78 26.45 -9.08
CA GLU A 134 8.88 26.40 -7.91
C GLU A 134 9.44 25.44 -6.84
N MET A 135 9.90 24.25 -7.25
CA MET A 135 10.52 23.28 -6.36
C MET A 135 11.80 23.85 -5.71
N ALA A 136 12.66 24.52 -6.47
CA ALA A 136 13.90 25.11 -5.98
C ALA A 136 13.64 26.22 -4.95
N ALA A 137 12.65 27.09 -5.20
CA ALA A 137 12.26 28.14 -4.26
C ALA A 137 11.69 27.55 -2.96
N ALA A 138 10.80 26.56 -3.06
CA ALA A 138 10.23 25.87 -1.91
C ALA A 138 11.30 25.14 -1.08
N GLU A 139 12.26 24.50 -1.73
CA GLU A 139 13.36 23.80 -1.08
C GLU A 139 14.34 24.76 -0.41
N THR A 140 14.67 25.87 -1.05
CA THR A 140 15.48 26.95 -0.46
C THR A 140 14.83 27.48 0.83
N ALA A 141 13.52 27.75 0.80
CA ALA A 141 12.77 28.19 1.97
C ALA A 141 12.71 27.12 3.08
N ARG A 142 12.66 25.84 2.72
CA ARG A 142 12.71 24.73 3.68
C ARG A 142 14.08 24.65 4.37
N LEU A 143 15.16 24.66 3.58
CA LEU A 143 16.53 24.62 4.10
C LEU A 143 16.82 25.80 5.03
N LEU A 144 16.37 27.01 4.67
CA LEU A 144 16.60 28.19 5.50
C LEU A 144 15.86 28.10 6.85
N ARG A 145 14.64 27.54 6.87
CA ARG A 145 13.88 27.30 8.12
C ARG A 145 14.50 26.21 8.98
N MET A 146 15.12 25.20 8.38
CA MET A 146 15.73 24.08 9.11
C MET A 146 17.02 24.50 9.83
N TYR A 147 17.75 25.48 9.29
CA TYR A 147 19.00 25.99 9.86
C TYR A 147 18.81 27.41 10.43
N ASP A 148 18.01 27.54 11.50
CA ASP A 148 17.70 28.83 12.14
C ASP A 148 18.61 29.15 13.37
N ASP A 149 19.59 28.30 13.67
CA ASP A 149 20.49 28.49 14.82
C ASP A 149 21.36 29.76 14.68
N PRO A 150 21.29 30.73 15.61
CA PRO A 150 22.07 31.97 15.56
C PRO A 150 23.59 31.80 15.50
N SER A 151 24.11 30.69 16.02
CA SER A 151 25.56 30.48 16.19
C SER A 151 26.27 30.02 14.91
N ASN A 152 25.57 29.31 14.02
CA ASN A 152 26.15 28.68 12.84
C ASN A 152 25.19 28.62 11.62
N ARG A 153 24.18 29.49 11.63
CA ARG A 153 23.12 29.62 10.62
C ARG A 153 23.65 29.55 9.19
N TYR A 154 24.71 30.32 8.96
CA TYR A 154 25.18 30.67 7.63
C TYR A 154 25.98 29.56 6.96
N ALA A 155 26.89 28.91 7.70
CA ALA A 155 27.72 27.85 7.13
C ALA A 155 26.89 26.60 6.85
N ASN A 156 26.05 26.18 7.81
CA ASN A 156 25.26 24.97 7.68
C ASN A 156 24.20 25.08 6.57
N PHE A 157 23.50 26.21 6.48
CA PHE A 157 22.58 26.47 5.38
C PHE A 157 23.29 26.45 4.02
N ARG A 158 24.42 27.16 3.87
CA ARG A 158 25.15 27.21 2.60
C ARG A 158 25.68 25.83 2.18
N ILE A 159 26.17 25.03 3.13
CA ILE A 159 26.59 23.66 2.88
C ILE A 159 25.41 22.83 2.38
N ALA A 160 24.26 22.89 3.06
CA ALA A 160 23.07 22.16 2.66
C ALA A 160 22.55 22.62 1.28
N PHE A 161 22.52 23.93 1.02
CA PHE A 161 22.17 24.50 -0.27
C PHE A 161 23.09 24.00 -1.39
N CYS A 162 24.41 24.05 -1.17
CA CYS A 162 25.40 23.57 -2.16
C CYS A 162 25.27 22.07 -2.44
N ARG A 163 24.84 21.26 -1.45
CA ARG A 163 24.61 19.83 -1.65
C ARG A 163 23.45 19.57 -2.63
N VAL A 164 22.46 20.46 -2.67
CA VAL A 164 21.31 20.34 -3.58
C VAL A 164 21.58 21.03 -4.91
N PHE A 165 21.97 22.30 -4.90
CA PHE A 165 22.03 23.13 -6.11
C PHE A 165 23.43 23.27 -6.72
N GLY A 166 24.46 22.78 -6.02
CA GLY A 166 25.86 23.00 -6.40
C GLY A 166 26.41 24.34 -5.90
N ARG A 167 27.75 24.49 -5.97
CA ARG A 167 28.44 25.71 -5.53
C ARG A 167 28.13 26.90 -6.43
N ASP A 168 27.95 26.65 -7.73
CA ASP A 168 27.78 27.70 -8.74
C ASP A 168 26.43 28.42 -8.61
N ALA A 169 25.46 27.80 -7.93
CA ALA A 169 24.17 28.41 -7.62
C ALA A 169 24.22 29.37 -6.41
N LEU A 170 25.36 29.50 -5.71
CA LEU A 170 25.48 30.42 -4.59
C LEU A 170 25.46 31.88 -5.09
N PRO A 171 24.59 32.74 -4.54
CA PRO A 171 24.68 34.17 -4.82
C PRO A 171 25.95 34.77 -4.22
N GLU A 172 26.44 35.85 -4.82
CA GLU A 172 27.45 36.73 -4.25
C GLU A 172 26.83 37.57 -3.11
N CYS A 173 26.50 36.92 -2.00
CA CYS A 173 25.93 37.56 -0.81
C CYS A 173 26.87 37.41 0.38
N THR A 174 27.19 38.52 1.03
CA THR A 174 27.98 38.58 2.27
C THR A 174 27.14 38.58 3.56
N ASP A 175 25.84 38.79 3.46
CA ASP A 175 24.92 39.01 4.59
C ASP A 175 23.90 37.86 4.80
N ILE A 176 22.88 38.11 5.63
CA ILE A 176 21.81 37.19 6.02
C ILE A 176 21.19 36.52 4.76
N PRO A 177 21.11 35.19 4.70
CA PRO A 177 20.53 34.49 3.57
C PRO A 177 19.07 34.87 3.38
N ASP A 178 18.77 35.37 2.18
CA ASP A 178 17.42 35.62 1.72
C ASP A 178 17.01 34.51 0.74
N VAL A 179 15.76 34.03 0.88
CA VAL A 179 15.21 32.99 0.00
C VAL A 179 15.22 33.45 -1.44
N ALA A 180 14.88 34.72 -1.71
CA ALA A 180 14.78 35.20 -3.09
C ALA A 180 16.14 35.23 -3.78
N ALA A 181 17.19 35.71 -3.10
CA ALA A 181 18.55 35.72 -3.65
C ALA A 181 19.08 34.31 -3.97
N TYR A 182 18.90 33.35 -3.06
CA TYR A 182 19.37 31.97 -3.27
C TYR A 182 18.53 31.22 -4.32
N ALA A 183 17.22 31.43 -4.34
CA ALA A 183 16.34 30.85 -5.37
C ALA A 183 16.67 31.42 -6.75
N ALA A 184 17.00 32.71 -6.86
CA ALA A 184 17.43 33.33 -8.11
C ALA A 184 18.77 32.74 -8.63
N GLY A 185 19.71 32.46 -7.73
CA GLY A 185 20.96 31.77 -8.07
C GLY A 185 20.71 30.36 -8.64
N ALA A 186 19.81 29.60 -8.02
CA ALA A 186 19.40 28.30 -8.54
C ALA A 186 18.67 28.42 -9.90
N GLU A 187 17.80 29.42 -10.07
CA GLU A 187 17.11 29.67 -11.33
C GLU A 187 18.09 30.03 -12.47
N ALA A 188 19.15 30.78 -12.18
CA ALA A 188 20.18 31.11 -13.16
C ALA A 188 20.87 29.84 -13.70
N ILE A 189 21.27 28.93 -12.81
CA ILE A 189 21.89 27.64 -13.19
C ILE A 189 20.92 26.76 -13.98
N LEU A 190 19.65 26.73 -13.57
CA LEU A 190 18.62 26.00 -14.31
C LEU A 190 18.48 26.54 -15.74
N ARG A 191 18.47 27.86 -15.88
CA ARG A 191 18.36 28.54 -17.18
C ARG A 191 19.55 28.24 -18.08
N GLU A 192 20.77 28.26 -17.53
CA GLU A 192 21.99 27.92 -18.24
C GLU A 192 21.93 26.48 -18.78
N LYS A 193 21.58 25.51 -17.94
CA LYS A 193 21.44 24.10 -18.33
C LYS A 193 20.36 23.89 -19.39
N ALA A 194 19.22 24.55 -19.23
CA ALA A 194 18.13 24.46 -20.19
C ALA A 194 18.46 25.12 -21.54
N ALA A 195 19.41 26.07 -21.59
CA ALA A 195 19.80 26.75 -22.81
C ALA A 195 20.72 25.90 -23.72
N GLU A 196 21.45 24.92 -23.15
CA GLU A 196 22.38 24.08 -23.92
C GLU A 196 21.63 23.14 -24.89
N ASP A 197 20.62 22.43 -24.38
CA ASP A 197 19.68 21.63 -25.17
C ASP A 197 18.31 21.56 -24.45
N PRO A 198 17.34 22.41 -24.81
CA PRO A 198 16.07 22.50 -24.10
C PRO A 198 15.24 21.21 -24.13
N GLY A 199 15.28 20.48 -25.24
CA GLY A 199 14.50 19.25 -25.42
C GLY A 199 15.07 18.12 -24.57
N VAL A 200 16.37 17.87 -24.70
CA VAL A 200 17.07 16.84 -23.94
C VAL A 200 17.04 17.14 -22.45
N PHE A 201 17.26 18.39 -22.05
CA PHE A 201 17.19 18.78 -20.64
C PHE A 201 15.80 18.52 -20.05
N SER A 202 14.73 18.85 -20.79
CA SER A 202 13.37 18.67 -20.31
C SER A 202 13.00 17.20 -20.12
N GLU A 203 13.41 16.34 -21.07
CA GLU A 203 13.20 14.89 -20.98
C GLU A 203 14.02 14.27 -19.84
N LEU A 204 15.30 14.66 -19.72
CA LEU A 204 16.17 14.21 -18.64
C LEU A 204 15.61 14.60 -17.27
N ALA A 205 15.24 15.86 -17.09
CA ALA A 205 14.70 16.34 -15.82
C ALA A 205 13.42 15.58 -15.43
N ARG A 206 12.53 15.35 -16.40
CA ARG A 206 11.30 14.56 -16.18
C ARG A 206 11.62 13.13 -15.79
N ALA A 207 12.54 12.47 -16.50
CA ALA A 207 12.95 11.10 -16.22
C ALA A 207 13.55 10.98 -14.81
N VAL A 208 14.43 11.92 -14.43
CA VAL A 208 15.04 11.98 -13.10
C VAL A 208 13.99 12.16 -12.00
N LEU A 209 13.07 13.12 -12.16
CA LEU A 209 12.01 13.35 -11.16
C LEU A 209 11.08 12.14 -11.02
N LEU A 210 10.69 11.49 -12.12
CA LEU A 210 9.88 10.28 -12.09
C LEU A 210 10.62 9.13 -11.41
N GLN A 211 11.91 8.96 -11.68
CA GLN A 211 12.73 7.95 -11.02
C GLN A 211 12.81 8.21 -9.51
N CYS A 212 13.06 9.46 -9.08
CA CYS A 212 13.05 9.82 -7.66
C CYS A 212 11.69 9.58 -7.00
N ALA A 213 10.60 9.85 -7.72
CA ALA A 213 9.25 9.58 -7.24
C ALA A 213 9.01 8.06 -7.03
N ASP A 214 9.41 7.24 -7.99
CA ASP A 214 9.24 5.78 -7.93
C ASP A 214 10.11 5.16 -6.81
N GLU A 215 11.34 5.66 -6.61
CA GLU A 215 12.21 5.29 -5.48
C GLU A 215 11.59 5.69 -4.12
N ALA A 216 11.10 6.92 -3.99
CA ALA A 216 10.47 7.41 -2.76
C ALA A 216 9.17 6.67 -2.43
N TRP A 217 8.38 6.29 -3.44
CA TRP A 217 7.19 5.48 -3.25
C TRP A 217 7.53 4.06 -2.79
N THR A 218 8.59 3.47 -3.33
CA THR A 218 9.06 2.15 -2.89
C THR A 218 9.47 2.18 -1.41
N ALA A 219 10.26 3.18 -1.02
CA ALA A 219 10.63 3.38 0.39
C ALA A 219 9.39 3.62 1.29
N PHE A 220 8.43 4.43 0.83
CA PHE A 220 7.17 4.64 1.54
C PHE A 220 6.40 3.32 1.76
N LEU A 221 6.31 2.46 0.74
CA LEU A 221 5.61 1.17 0.85
C LEU A 221 6.26 0.26 1.90
N GLU A 222 7.59 0.20 1.92
CA GLU A 222 8.34 -0.57 2.90
C GLU A 222 8.11 -0.06 4.32
N GLU A 223 8.22 1.25 4.54
CA GLU A 223 7.97 1.88 5.84
C GLU A 223 6.51 1.74 6.28
N PHE A 224 5.56 1.82 5.34
CA PHE A 224 4.14 1.64 5.62
C PHE A 224 3.81 0.19 6.02
N GLU A 225 4.46 -0.81 5.42
CA GLU A 225 4.28 -2.21 5.82
C GLU A 225 4.82 -2.47 7.22
N GLN A 226 5.97 -1.87 7.58
CA GLN A 226 6.48 -1.90 8.95
C GLN A 226 5.51 -1.22 9.93
N LEU A 227 4.95 -0.07 9.55
CA LEU A 227 3.94 0.63 10.35
C LEU A 227 2.70 -0.23 10.57
N LYS A 228 2.24 -0.98 9.56
CA LYS A 228 1.10 -1.92 9.69
C LYS A 228 1.33 -2.99 10.75
N GLN A 229 2.57 -3.42 10.98
CA GLN A 229 2.89 -4.40 12.01
C GLN A 229 2.84 -3.80 13.43
N GLY A 230 3.17 -2.51 13.57
CA GLY A 230 3.35 -1.86 14.88
C GLY A 230 2.24 -0.89 15.31
N TYR A 231 1.41 -0.36 14.41
CA TYR A 231 0.53 0.77 14.71
C TYR A 231 -0.49 0.49 15.84
N ARG A 232 -0.88 -0.77 16.02
CA ARG A 232 -1.79 -1.18 17.11
C ARG A 232 -1.15 -1.14 18.49
N LEU A 233 0.17 -1.32 18.56
CA LEU A 233 0.91 -1.16 19.81
C LEU A 233 1.08 0.32 20.17
N MET A 234 1.00 1.20 19.17
CA MET A 234 1.10 2.65 19.34
C MET A 234 -0.23 3.30 19.77
N SER A 235 -1.37 2.60 19.62
CA SER A 235 -2.65 3.09 20.15
C SER A 235 -2.69 2.90 21.66
N VAL A 236 -2.52 3.99 22.41
CA VAL A 236 -2.58 4.01 23.88
C VAL A 236 -3.96 4.45 24.36
N GLY A 237 -4.52 3.73 25.33
CA GLY A 237 -5.78 4.09 25.99
C GLY A 237 -6.99 4.02 25.05
N LYS A 238 -7.69 5.15 24.87
CA LYS A 238 -8.90 5.27 24.03
C LYS A 238 -8.61 5.79 22.61
N SER A 239 -7.35 5.89 22.21
CA SER A 239 -7.00 6.41 20.88
C SER A 239 -7.38 5.40 19.79
N ASP A 240 -8.04 5.88 18.74
CA ASP A 240 -8.42 5.05 17.59
C ASP A 240 -7.17 4.66 16.80
N SER A 241 -6.88 3.36 16.76
CA SER A 241 -5.74 2.80 16.03
C SER A 241 -5.71 3.22 14.55
N ARG A 242 -6.88 3.42 13.93
CA ARG A 242 -6.98 3.92 12.56
C ARG A 242 -6.44 5.34 12.43
N GLN A 243 -6.76 6.22 13.38
CA GLN A 243 -6.24 7.60 13.38
C GLN A 243 -4.73 7.63 13.60
N VAL A 244 -4.22 6.73 14.45
CA VAL A 244 -2.77 6.55 14.64
C VAL A 244 -2.09 6.13 13.34
N LEU A 245 -2.66 5.16 12.62
CA LEU A 245 -2.14 4.75 11.31
C LEU A 245 -2.14 5.91 10.30
N ILE A 246 -3.26 6.64 10.18
CA ILE A 246 -3.40 7.76 9.25
C ILE A 246 -2.35 8.84 9.54
N ARG A 247 -2.21 9.24 10.80
CA ARG A 247 -1.25 10.28 11.21
C ARG A 247 0.19 9.90 10.87
N ASN A 248 0.64 8.73 11.32
CA ASN A 248 2.02 8.30 11.06
C ASN A 248 2.26 8.09 9.56
N ALA A 249 1.29 7.54 8.83
CA ALA A 249 1.40 7.38 7.38
C ALA A 249 1.46 8.72 6.63
N ALA A 250 0.80 9.77 7.13
CA ALA A 250 0.92 11.11 6.56
C ALA A 250 2.36 11.64 6.72
N GLU A 251 2.97 11.44 7.89
CA GLU A 251 4.38 11.80 8.11
C GLU A 251 5.34 11.03 7.18
N LEU A 252 5.06 9.74 6.91
CA LEU A 252 5.82 8.95 5.92
C LEU A 252 5.70 9.56 4.51
N LEU A 253 4.49 9.95 4.10
CA LEU A 253 4.25 10.54 2.79
C LEU A 253 4.92 11.90 2.65
N ASP A 254 4.86 12.74 3.69
CA ASP A 254 5.52 14.04 3.69
C ASP A 254 7.04 13.89 3.57
N ARG A 255 7.63 12.90 4.25
CA ARG A 255 9.05 12.54 4.09
C ARG A 255 9.36 12.05 2.68
N ALA A 256 8.52 11.19 2.10
CA ALA A 256 8.69 10.73 0.73
C ALA A 256 8.65 11.90 -0.27
N GLY A 257 7.66 12.79 -0.15
CA GLY A 257 7.56 13.98 -0.99
C GLY A 257 8.74 14.95 -0.84
N ALA A 258 9.26 15.11 0.39
CA ALA A 258 10.48 15.88 0.63
C ALA A 258 11.71 15.24 -0.05
N SER A 259 11.84 13.92 0.04
CA SER A 259 12.90 13.16 -0.63
C SER A 259 12.87 13.35 -2.15
N VAL A 260 11.69 13.25 -2.78
CA VAL A 260 11.54 13.49 -4.23
C VAL A 260 12.02 14.89 -4.62
N ARG A 261 11.67 15.92 -3.84
CA ARG A 261 12.11 17.29 -4.12
C ARG A 261 13.61 17.45 -3.95
N GLU A 262 14.15 17.06 -2.80
CA GLU A 262 15.57 17.24 -2.48
C GLU A 262 16.47 16.45 -3.44
N GLU A 263 16.19 15.15 -3.60
CA GLU A 263 16.99 14.26 -4.44
C GLU A 263 16.78 14.53 -5.94
N GLY A 264 15.54 14.86 -6.32
CA GLY A 264 15.21 15.28 -7.68
C GLY A 264 15.95 16.53 -8.11
N LEU A 265 15.87 17.60 -7.30
CA LEU A 265 16.64 18.82 -7.53
C LEU A 265 18.13 18.54 -7.54
N ARG A 266 18.63 17.78 -6.56
CA ARG A 266 20.05 17.42 -6.50
C ARG A 266 20.55 16.73 -7.77
N ARG A 267 19.85 15.71 -8.24
CA ARG A 267 20.24 14.99 -9.47
C ARG A 267 20.16 15.88 -10.71
N VAL A 268 19.15 16.73 -10.83
CA VAL A 268 19.00 17.66 -11.97
C VAL A 268 20.06 18.77 -11.95
N PHE A 269 20.39 19.33 -10.80
CA PHE A 269 21.39 20.40 -10.71
C PHE A 269 22.82 19.88 -10.84
N LEU A 270 23.13 18.71 -10.27
CA LEU A 270 24.48 18.16 -10.31
C LEU A 270 24.78 17.35 -11.58
N CYS A 271 23.80 17.09 -12.44
CA CYS A 271 24.06 16.43 -13.72
C CYS A 271 24.96 17.31 -14.62
N ARG A 272 25.81 16.68 -15.43
CA ARG A 272 26.59 17.36 -16.47
C ARG A 272 26.18 16.77 -17.80
N LEU A 273 25.71 17.61 -18.71
CA LEU A 273 25.53 17.25 -20.10
C LEU A 273 26.90 17.32 -20.77
N SER A 274 27.24 16.29 -21.54
CA SER A 274 28.46 16.27 -22.35
C SER A 274 28.08 15.80 -23.73
N ARG A 275 28.39 16.60 -24.76
CA ARG A 275 28.23 16.17 -26.15
C ARG A 275 29.31 15.14 -26.46
N GLN A 276 28.91 13.93 -26.85
CA GLN A 276 29.84 13.01 -27.49
C GLN A 276 30.10 13.52 -28.91
N THR A 277 31.23 14.17 -29.12
CA THR A 277 31.79 14.37 -30.46
C THR A 277 32.35 13.03 -30.90
N GLU A 278 31.59 12.27 -31.71
CA GLU A 278 32.16 11.15 -32.46
C GLU A 278 33.30 11.70 -33.34
N SER A 279 34.51 11.19 -33.12
CA SER A 279 35.70 11.44 -33.95
C SER A 279 35.95 10.26 -34.87
#